data_AF-A0A0J7JXS5-F1
#
_entry.id   AF-A0A0J7JXS5-F1
#
_cell.length_a   1.000
_cell.length_b   1.000
_cell.length_c   1.000
_cell.angle_alpha   90.00
_cell.angle_beta   90.00
_cell.angle_gamma   90.00
#
_symmetry.space_group_name_H-M   'P 1'
#
loop_
_entity.id
_entity.type
_entity.pdbx_description
1 polymer ?
#
loop_
_entity_poly.entity_id
_entity_poly.type
_entity_poly.pdbx_seq_one_letter_code
_entity_poly.pdbx_strand_id
1 'polypeptide(L)'
;MRTLLSDNDTYTVVKKDPTRKIINGLHDILTRWKRSNYINYATYRRLNCSDGVLPRAYGLPKIHKPNCPLRIIGEQPTAFHCDLPPQHHPWIDSQGS
;
A
#
# COMPACT_ATOMS: atom_id res chain seq x y z
N MET A 1 24.40 1.09 15.29
CA MET A 1 23.04 1.37 14.77
C MET A 1 22.54 2.76 15.13
N ARG A 2 22.63 3.21 16.40
CA ARG A 2 22.19 4.56 16.81
C ARG A 2 22.79 5.68 15.95
N THR A 3 24.10 5.68 15.74
CA THR A 3 24.81 6.71 14.97
C THR A 3 24.31 6.89 13.52
N LEU A 4 23.83 5.82 12.88
CA LEU A 4 23.30 5.88 11.51
C LEU A 4 21.90 6.53 11.47
N LEU A 5 21.06 6.20 12.45
CA LEU A 5 19.68 6.70 12.54
C LEU A 5 19.60 8.05 13.29
N SER A 6 20.73 8.57 13.75
CA SER A 6 20.86 9.89 14.39
C SER A 6 21.04 11.03 13.37
N ASP A 7 21.14 10.70 12.08
CA ASP A 7 21.14 11.69 11.00
C ASP A 7 19.75 12.32 10.87
N ASN A 8 19.63 13.57 11.34
CA ASN A 8 18.40 14.36 11.27
C ASN A 8 18.31 15.21 9.99
N ASP A 9 19.37 15.26 9.16
CA ASP A 9 19.34 15.96 7.88
C ASP A 9 18.60 15.10 6.84
N THR A 10 18.82 13.78 6.87
CA THR A 10 18.19 12.82 5.94
C THR A 10 16.88 12.23 6.47
N TYR A 11 16.80 11.91 7.77
CA TYR A 11 15.66 11.19 8.35
C TYR A 11 14.86 12.06 9.32
N THR A 12 13.54 11.86 9.32
CA THR A 12 12.63 12.53 10.25
C THR A 12 11.86 11.52 11.09
N VAL A 13 11.71 11.82 12.38
CA VAL A 13 10.98 10.96 13.30
C VAL A 13 9.48 11.13 13.09
N VAL A 14 8.83 10.08 12.58
CA VAL A 14 7.38 10.02 12.41
C VAL A 14 6.73 9.64 13.74
N LYS A 15 6.06 10.59 14.40
CA LYS A 15 5.37 10.36 15.69
C LYS A 15 4.07 9.55 15.57
N LYS A 16 3.42 9.63 14.40
CA LYS A 16 2.14 8.98 14.11
C LYS A 16 2.11 8.58 12.65
N ASP A 17 1.56 7.40 12.37
CA ASP A 17 1.35 6.91 11.02
C ASP A 17 0.63 7.98 10.15
N PRO A 18 1.26 8.45 9.04
CA PRO A 18 0.67 9.43 8.14
C PRO A 18 -0.29 8.77 7.14
N THR A 19 -0.29 7.45 7.03
CA THR A 19 -1.04 6.67 6.03
C THR A 19 -2.52 6.93 6.15
N ARG A 20 -3.05 6.99 7.38
CA ARG A 20 -4.46 7.32 7.60
C ARG A 20 -4.85 8.70 7.05
N LYS A 21 -3.94 9.69 7.13
CA LYS A 21 -4.19 11.03 6.58
C LYS A 21 -4.26 11.00 5.05
N ILE A 22 -3.38 10.21 4.43
CA ILE A 22 -3.34 10.04 2.97
C ILE A 22 -4.59 9.30 2.48
N ILE A 23 -4.99 8.21 3.14
CA ILE A 23 -6.22 7.45 2.83
C ILE A 23 -7.45 8.36 2.90
N ASN A 24 -7.58 9.13 3.99
CA ASN A 24 -8.71 10.05 4.14
C ASN A 24 -8.76 11.08 3.01
N GLY A 25 -7.63 11.68 2.64
CA GLY A 25 -7.58 12.62 1.52
C GLY A 25 -7.95 11.98 0.19
N LEU A 26 -7.57 10.71 -0.03
CA LEU A 26 -7.98 9.94 -1.19
C LEU A 26 -9.49 9.65 -1.19
N HIS A 27 -10.06 9.25 -0.05
CA HIS A 27 -11.52 9.05 0.09
C HIS A 27 -12.31 10.33 -0.17
N ASP A 28 -11.81 11.49 0.27
CA ASP A 28 -12.46 12.78 0.01
C ASP A 28 -12.52 13.09 -1.49
N ILE A 29 -11.41 12.86 -2.20
CA ILE A 29 -11.33 13.04 -3.66
C ILE A 29 -12.27 12.08 -4.38
N LEU A 30 -12.23 10.78 -4.04
CA LEU A 30 -13.08 9.77 -4.65
C LEU A 30 -14.56 10.02 -4.40
N THR A 31 -14.92 10.46 -3.18
CA THR A 31 -16.29 10.82 -2.83
C THR A 31 -16.77 12.02 -3.65
N ARG A 32 -15.93 13.05 -3.80
CA ARG A 32 -16.25 14.22 -4.63
C ARG A 32 -16.44 13.82 -6.09
N TRP A 33 -15.55 12.99 -6.64
CA TRP A 33 -15.65 12.52 -8.02
C TRP A 33 -16.88 11.65 -8.28
N LYS A 34 -17.25 10.80 -7.31
CA LYS A 34 -18.48 10.00 -7.36
C LYS A 34 -19.72 10.90 -7.33
N ARG A 35 -19.75 11.92 -6.47
CA ARG A 35 -20.87 12.89 -6.40
C ARG A 35 -21.02 13.69 -7.70
N SER A 36 -19.90 14.02 -8.35
CA SER A 36 -19.88 14.70 -9.63
C SER A 36 -20.07 13.77 -10.84
N ASN A 37 -20.33 12.47 -10.62
CA ASN A 37 -20.50 11.45 -11.68
C ASN A 37 -19.30 11.34 -12.66
N TYR A 38 -18.09 11.72 -12.25
CA TYR A 38 -16.88 11.57 -13.08
C TYR A 38 -16.39 10.13 -13.15
N ILE A 39 -16.74 9.30 -12.15
CA ILE A 39 -16.30 7.90 -12.05
C ILE A 39 -17.48 6.97 -11.82
N ASN A 40 -17.47 5.81 -12.49
CA ASN A 40 -18.44 4.74 -12.27
C ASN A 40 -18.14 4.01 -10.94
N TYR A 41 -19.16 3.38 -10.36
CA TYR A 41 -19.08 2.60 -9.12
C TYR A 41 -17.99 1.51 -9.14
N ALA A 42 -17.79 0.84 -10.28
CA ALA A 42 -16.72 -0.15 -10.42
C ALA A 42 -15.32 0.47 -10.29
N THR A 43 -15.12 1.65 -10.88
CA THR A 43 -13.86 2.42 -10.77
C THR A 43 -13.69 2.96 -9.36
N TYR A 44 -14.76 3.47 -8.73
CA TYR A 44 -14.73 3.91 -7.34
C TYR A 44 -14.27 2.79 -6.39
N ARG A 45 -14.87 1.59 -6.49
CA ARG A 45 -14.46 0.44 -5.65
C ARG A 45 -13.02 0.02 -5.88
N ARG A 46 -12.55 -0.01 -7.13
CA ARG A 46 -11.18 -0.37 -7.46
C ARG A 46 -10.15 0.63 -6.92
N LEU A 47 -10.50 1.90 -6.85
CA LEU A 47 -9.63 2.97 -6.33
C LEU A 47 -9.75 3.14 -4.81
N ASN A 48 -10.78 2.59 -4.19
CA ASN A 48 -11.03 2.72 -2.77
C ASN A 48 -10.11 1.76 -1.99
N CYS A 49 -9.00 2.28 -1.48
CA CYS A 49 -8.13 1.55 -0.56
C CYS A 49 -8.62 1.74 0.88
N SER A 50 -8.90 0.64 1.60
CA SER A 50 -9.27 0.64 3.02
C SER A 50 -8.08 0.35 3.94
N ASP A 51 -7.14 -0.48 3.50
CA ASP A 51 -6.03 -0.96 4.32
C ASP A 51 -4.68 -0.46 3.82
N GLY A 52 -4.28 0.73 4.26
CA GLY A 52 -2.89 1.17 4.15
C GLY A 52 -2.11 0.71 5.37
N VAL A 53 -1.76 -0.57 5.42
CA VAL A 53 -0.74 -1.03 6.37
C VAL A 53 0.62 -0.60 5.81
N LEU A 54 1.35 0.26 6.53
CA LEU A 54 2.73 0.53 6.17
C LEU A 54 3.51 -0.79 6.21
N PRO A 55 4.19 -1.19 5.12
CA PRO A 55 5.14 -2.29 5.21
C PRO A 55 6.22 -1.88 6.22
N ARG A 56 6.26 -2.54 7.39
CA ARG A 56 7.27 -2.23 8.39
C ARG A 56 8.60 -2.79 7.88
N ALA A 57 9.44 -1.88 7.41
CA ALA A 57 10.77 -2.21 6.95
C ALA A 57 11.73 -2.20 8.14
N TYR A 58 12.52 -3.26 8.28
CA TYR A 58 13.62 -3.30 9.24
C TYR A 58 14.95 -3.46 8.52
N GLY A 59 15.97 -2.77 9.03
CA GLY A 59 17.33 -2.84 8.51
C GLY A 59 18.11 -3.95 9.19
N LEU A 60 18.56 -4.96 8.43
CA LEU A 60 19.48 -5.98 8.94
C LEU A 60 20.94 -5.55 8.67
N PRO A 61 21.84 -5.58 9.68
CA PRO A 61 23.25 -5.27 9.46
C PRO A 61 23.89 -6.18 8.42
N LYS A 62 24.54 -5.59 7.41
CA LYS A 62 25.37 -6.35 6.45
C LYS A 62 26.76 -6.56 7.04
N ILE A 63 26.95 -7.70 7.71
CA ILE A 63 28.16 -8.03 8.51
C ILE A 63 29.45 -8.12 7.65
N HIS A 64 29.35 -8.38 6.35
CA HIS A 64 30.51 -8.67 5.48
C HIS A 64 30.89 -7.54 4.49
N LYS A 65 30.25 -6.36 4.51
CA LYS A 65 30.61 -5.27 3.57
C LYS A 65 30.98 -3.98 4.31
N PRO A 66 32.27 -3.58 4.34
CA PRO A 66 32.64 -2.27 4.88
C PRO A 66 31.91 -1.17 4.11
N ASN A 67 31.47 -0.13 4.83
CA ASN A 67 30.69 1.02 4.32
C ASN A 67 29.24 0.73 3.86
N CYS A 68 28.69 -0.49 4.03
CA CYS A 68 27.29 -0.81 3.72
C CYS A 68 26.54 -1.25 4.98
N PRO A 69 25.98 -0.32 5.76
CA PRO A 69 25.54 -0.64 7.13
C PRO A 69 24.27 -1.48 7.21
N LEU A 70 23.33 -1.40 6.25
CA LEU A 70 22.03 -2.10 6.36
C LEU A 70 21.55 -2.71 5.03
N ARG A 71 20.85 -3.85 5.13
CA ARG A 71 19.94 -4.39 4.11
C ARG A 71 18.51 -4.09 4.56
N ILE A 72 17.77 -3.32 3.78
CA ILE A 72 16.33 -3.13 4.02
C ILE A 72 15.62 -4.44 3.71
N ILE A 73 14.85 -4.94 4.68
CA ILE A 73 13.92 -6.04 4.53
C ILE A 73 12.54 -5.45 4.78
N GLY A 74 11.66 -5.51 3.78
CA GLY A 74 10.26 -5.15 3.94
C GLY A 74 9.45 -6.39 4.27
N GLU A 75 8.67 -6.34 5.35
CA GLU A 75 7.57 -7.28 5.50
C GLU A 75 6.44 -6.86 4.54
N GLN A 76 6.02 -7.75 3.65
CA GLN A 76 4.81 -7.51 2.87
C GLN A 76 3.62 -7.65 3.82
N PRO A 77 2.78 -6.62 4.00
CA PRO A 77 1.52 -6.81 4.69
C PRO A 77 0.68 -7.78 3.84
N THR A 78 0.34 -8.91 4.44
CA THR A 78 -0.54 -9.93 3.85
C THR A 78 -1.97 -9.41 3.83
N ALA A 79 -2.27 -8.47 2.93
CA ALA A 79 -3.58 -8.19 2.35
C ALA A 79 -3.57 -6.77 1.75
N PHE A 80 -3.08 -6.64 0.52
CA PHE A 80 -3.75 -5.74 -0.41
C PHE A 80 -5.09 -6.41 -0.78
N HIS A 81 -6.05 -6.44 0.15
CA HIS A 81 -7.42 -6.84 -0.19
C HIS A 81 -8.08 -5.63 -0.88
N CYS A 82 -7.58 -5.31 -2.07
CA CYS A 82 -8.44 -4.67 -3.04
C CYS A 82 -9.46 -5.74 -3.39
N ASP A 83 -10.71 -5.60 -2.94
CA ASP A 83 -11.83 -6.45 -3.35
C ASP A 83 -11.93 -6.43 -4.88
N LEU A 84 -11.15 -7.31 -5.52
CA LEU A 84 -11.24 -7.60 -6.94
C LEU A 84 -12.58 -8.29 -7.12
N PRO A 85 -13.49 -7.76 -7.95
CA PRO A 85 -14.70 -8.50 -8.27
C PRO A 85 -14.30 -9.87 -8.86
N PRO A 86 -15.02 -10.95 -8.52
CA PRO A 86 -14.76 -12.24 -9.13
C PRO A 86 -14.89 -12.09 -10.64
N GLN A 87 -13.80 -12.35 -11.34
CA GLN A 87 -13.77 -12.36 -12.80
C GLN A 87 -14.59 -13.60 -13.22
N HIS A 88 -15.84 -13.41 -13.61
CA HIS A 88 -16.64 -14.50 -14.18
C HIS A 88 -15.99 -14.87 -15.53
N HIS A 89 -15.36 -16.04 -15.60
CA HIS A 89 -14.74 -16.56 -16.82
C HIS A 89 -15.83 -17.21 -17.68
N PRO A 90 -16.13 -16.71 -18.90
CA PRO A 90 -17.20 -17.26 -19.73
C PRO A 90 -16.63 -18.35 -20.64
N TRP A 91 -16.34 -19.55 -20.13
CA TRP A 91 -15.76 -20.62 -20.98
C TRP A 91 -16.16 -22.07 -20.68
N ILE A 92 -17.18 -22.34 -19.87
CA ILE A 92 -17.71 -23.71 -19.77
C ILE A 92 -19.23 -23.64 -19.75
N ASP A 93 -19.82 -23.65 -20.95
CA ASP A 93 -21.19 -24.09 -21.22
C ASP A 93 -21.28 -24.41 -22.72
N SER A 94 -20.50 -25.40 -23.16
CA SER A 94 -20.79 -26.09 -24.41
C SER A 94 -20.12 -27.44 -24.31
N GLN A 95 -20.91 -28.46 -24.00
CA GLN A 95 -20.79 -29.89 -24.32
C GLN A 95 -21.87 -30.58 -23.46
N GLY A 96 -23.11 -30.39 -23.90
CA GLY A 96 -24.27 -31.16 -23.47
C GLY A 96 -25.04 -31.52 -24.74
N SER A 97 -24.72 -32.66 -25.33
CA SER A 97 -25.60 -33.41 -26.22
C SER A 97 -25.26 -34.89 -26.17
#